data_AF-A0A2U9IB34-F1
#
_entry.id   AF-A0A2U9IB34-F1
#
_cell.length_a   1.000
_cell.length_b   1.000
_cell.length_c   1.000
_cell.angle_alpha   90.00
_cell.angle_beta   90.00
_cell.angle_gamma   90.00
#
_symmetry.space_group_name_H-M   'P 1'
#
loop_
_entity.id
_entity.type
_entity.pdbx_description
1 polymer ?
#
loop_
_entity_poly.entity_id
_entity_poly.type
_entity_poly.pdbx_seq_one_letter_code
_entity_poly.pdbx_strand_id
1 'polypeptide(L)'
;MGENEKKKGFFDLILDRVGIEEAPLFRTPDYMYNVSYWLGGLVAASFIYTVITGLILLLLYEPANAYGQTQIIIHSIPYGAVLLFSHLYGAYIMIILVYIHMFRNFFKGSYKKPRELQWVTGVLLLALTLGASFFGYSLVGDVLGIDAVDIGSSLLIGTGFPGATTVVGWLFGPGIDAVESTNPIVRSEFFDRILGWHIILVALIGLLFIFHLMLSERYGMTPSKKEKPFVPAYYTKEEQQRFNPWWPRNFVYMLSLVLMTWGIILIVPDVLANLNGATVFGHTIELPLVINPFPAPQAFTAAAIHTAPYPPWFFLFLYKFVDFLLPNGLPLLPSMVIAILIVGLVIIMLIPFFENSNVMFLSSRKFWTWVMCVLIYSLIALSFWGYFYPGVPAPFTAQMEILGIPALIMAAIIYLFGSRSKQKSINISSTNLPSVRPTTILGTSVVTLLFAGTFGDFLLKPSLLGILLLLPLGTLVYHYMSKLVKVFNSTRVSTEPGFPITKKMAFFAIPTIFVITIFLLILMIKLPSVGVASTYAGIDLGVILFLWGYAINLYHYLVYVKD
;
A
#
# COMPACT_ATOMS: atom_id res chain seq x y z
N MET A 1 47.99 -19.55 -21.37
CA MET A 1 46.91 -18.57 -21.58
C MET A 1 45.75 -19.31 -22.21
N GLY A 2 44.68 -19.53 -21.46
CA GLY A 2 43.48 -20.19 -21.93
C GLY A 2 42.34 -19.72 -21.04
N GLU A 3 41.77 -18.57 -21.38
CA GLU A 3 40.49 -18.16 -20.80
C GLU A 3 39.46 -19.22 -21.19
N ASN A 4 38.83 -19.81 -20.18
CA ASN A 4 37.63 -20.61 -20.37
C ASN A 4 36.57 -19.73 -21.03
N GLU A 5 36.38 -19.85 -22.35
CA GLU A 5 35.23 -19.33 -23.05
C GLU A 5 33.97 -19.99 -22.45
N LYS A 6 33.38 -19.35 -21.45
CA LYS A 6 32.00 -19.63 -21.05
C LYS A 6 31.16 -19.39 -22.30
N LYS A 7 30.50 -20.44 -22.80
CA LYS A 7 29.52 -20.34 -23.89
C LYS A 7 28.53 -19.22 -23.56
N LYS A 8 28.65 -18.09 -24.26
CA LYS A 8 27.74 -16.94 -24.15
C LYS A 8 26.33 -17.44 -24.53
N GLY A 9 25.38 -17.34 -23.60
CA GLY A 9 23.98 -17.69 -23.85
C GLY A 9 23.32 -16.71 -24.83
N PHE A 10 22.10 -17.03 -25.28
CA PHE A 10 21.31 -16.13 -26.15
C PHE A 10 21.14 -14.73 -25.56
N PHE A 11 20.97 -14.63 -24.23
CA PHE A 11 20.91 -13.34 -23.53
C PHE A 11 22.25 -12.60 -23.51
N ASP A 12 23.37 -13.29 -23.35
CA ASP A 12 24.70 -12.67 -23.38
C ASP A 12 24.98 -12.08 -24.77
N LEU A 13 24.52 -12.75 -25.84
CA LEU A 13 24.60 -12.23 -27.21
C LEU A 13 23.74 -10.99 -27.44
N ILE A 14 22.56 -10.90 -26.81
CA ILE A 14 21.73 -9.68 -26.87
C ILE A 14 22.42 -8.56 -26.12
N LEU A 15 22.85 -8.81 -24.87
CA LEU A 15 23.52 -7.84 -24.00
C LEU A 15 24.79 -7.26 -24.64
N ASP A 16 25.61 -8.11 -25.26
CA ASP A 16 26.80 -7.73 -26.03
C ASP A 16 26.43 -6.78 -27.20
N ARG A 17 25.33 -7.05 -27.92
CA ARG A 17 24.84 -6.20 -29.03
C ARG A 17 24.27 -4.86 -28.60
N VAL A 18 23.62 -4.77 -27.44
CA VAL A 18 23.12 -3.50 -26.89
C VAL A 18 24.17 -2.78 -26.05
N GLY A 19 25.39 -3.32 -25.92
CA GLY A 19 26.47 -2.72 -25.15
C GLY A 19 26.21 -2.67 -23.64
N ILE A 20 25.36 -3.56 -23.12
CA ILE A 20 25.04 -3.67 -21.68
C ILE A 20 25.86 -4.82 -21.10
N GLU A 21 27.10 -4.54 -20.69
CA GLU A 21 28.01 -5.57 -20.14
C GLU A 21 27.64 -6.00 -18.72
N GLU A 22 27.04 -5.10 -17.93
CA GLU A 22 26.48 -5.41 -16.61
C GLU A 22 25.14 -4.65 -16.46
N ALA A 23 24.09 -5.33 -15.96
CA ALA A 23 22.87 -4.63 -15.58
C ALA A 23 23.23 -3.56 -14.51
N PRO A 24 22.78 -2.31 -14.65
CA PRO A 24 23.20 -1.19 -13.78
C PRO A 24 22.54 -1.23 -12.39
N LEU A 25 22.36 -2.43 -11.84
CA LEU A 25 21.61 -2.70 -10.62
C LEU A 25 22.55 -3.05 -9.48
N PHE A 26 22.32 -2.44 -8.30
CA PHE A 26 23.21 -2.64 -7.16
C PHE A 26 23.15 -4.08 -6.63
N ARG A 27 24.28 -4.54 -6.10
CA ARG A 27 24.40 -5.87 -5.49
C ARG A 27 23.73 -5.92 -4.12
N THR A 28 22.99 -7.00 -3.84
CA THR A 28 22.09 -7.07 -2.67
C THR A 28 22.68 -7.92 -1.53
N PRO A 29 22.86 -7.35 -0.31
CA PRO A 29 23.34 -8.09 0.85
C PRO A 29 22.29 -9.08 1.38
N ASP A 30 22.73 -10.15 2.06
CA ASP A 30 21.82 -11.22 2.51
C ASP A 30 20.74 -10.74 3.51
N TYR A 31 21.06 -9.79 4.38
CA TYR A 31 20.09 -9.26 5.36
C TYR A 31 18.91 -8.53 4.70
N MET A 32 19.02 -8.16 3.42
CA MET A 32 17.96 -7.49 2.69
C MET A 32 16.88 -8.44 2.17
N TYR A 33 17.07 -9.75 2.18
CA TYR A 33 16.01 -10.71 1.82
C TYR A 33 14.99 -10.86 2.96
N ASN A 34 14.44 -9.72 3.38
CA ASN A 34 13.39 -9.54 4.36
C ASN A 34 12.45 -8.45 3.84
N VAL A 35 11.15 -8.68 3.89
CA VAL A 35 10.10 -7.80 3.32
C VAL A 35 10.22 -6.35 3.79
N SER A 36 10.68 -6.09 5.03
CA SER A 36 10.83 -4.74 5.57
C SER A 36 11.86 -3.84 4.85
N TYR A 37 12.75 -4.44 4.05
CA TYR A 37 13.68 -3.71 3.18
C TYR A 37 13.12 -3.45 1.78
N TRP A 38 12.03 -4.12 1.40
CA TRP A 38 11.44 -4.08 0.08
C TRP A 38 10.10 -3.32 0.01
N LEU A 39 9.76 -2.55 1.04
CA LEU A 39 8.55 -1.73 1.07
C LEU A 39 8.39 -0.86 -0.19
N GLY A 40 9.49 -0.28 -0.71
CA GLY A 40 9.46 0.49 -1.96
C GLY A 40 9.17 -0.37 -3.19
N GLY A 41 9.64 -1.62 -3.20
CA GLY A 41 9.29 -2.61 -4.22
C GLY A 41 7.82 -3.03 -4.16
N LEU A 42 7.22 -3.13 -2.96
CA LEU A 42 5.79 -3.39 -2.81
C LEU A 42 4.93 -2.21 -3.28
N VAL A 43 5.36 -0.97 -3.00
CA VAL A 43 4.75 0.24 -3.58
C VAL A 43 4.80 0.18 -5.10
N ALA A 44 5.97 -0.11 -5.68
CA ALA A 44 6.13 -0.22 -7.12
C ALA A 44 5.26 -1.33 -7.73
N ALA A 45 5.15 -2.50 -7.06
CA ALA A 45 4.28 -3.58 -7.48
C ALA A 45 2.80 -3.16 -7.50
N SER A 46 2.37 -2.40 -6.49
CA SER A 46 1.00 -1.86 -6.41
C SER A 46 0.76 -0.81 -7.50
N PHE A 47 1.72 0.08 -7.76
CA PHE A 47 1.64 1.06 -8.84
C PHE A 47 1.55 0.41 -10.22
N ILE A 48 2.36 -0.61 -10.50
CA ILE A 48 2.29 -1.34 -11.77
C ILE A 48 0.92 -2.01 -11.92
N TYR A 49 0.39 -2.59 -10.85
CA TYR A 49 -0.94 -3.20 -10.87
C TYR A 49 -2.03 -2.18 -11.20
N THR A 50 -2.02 -1.01 -10.54
CA THR A 50 -3.01 0.05 -10.78
C THR A 50 -2.85 0.68 -12.16
N VAL A 51 -1.64 0.81 -12.70
CA VAL A 51 -1.43 1.25 -14.08
C VAL A 51 -2.04 0.25 -15.07
N ILE A 52 -1.77 -1.05 -14.93
CA ILE A 52 -2.32 -2.08 -15.84
C ILE A 52 -3.85 -2.07 -15.78
N THR A 53 -4.42 -2.16 -14.58
CA THR A 53 -5.88 -2.19 -14.41
C THR A 53 -6.54 -0.87 -14.82
N GLY A 54 -5.90 0.27 -14.54
CA GLY A 54 -6.38 1.59 -14.93
C GLY A 54 -6.41 1.82 -16.44
N LEU A 55 -5.40 1.32 -17.17
CA LEU A 55 -5.39 1.35 -18.63
C LEU A 55 -6.50 0.48 -19.23
N ILE A 56 -6.85 -0.64 -18.61
CA ILE A 56 -8.00 -1.46 -19.03
C ILE A 56 -9.31 -0.74 -18.72
N LEU A 57 -9.47 -0.17 -17.52
CA LEU A 57 -10.66 0.60 -17.13
C LEU A 57 -10.86 1.82 -18.01
N LEU A 58 -9.78 2.47 -18.47
CA LEU A 58 -9.84 3.59 -19.41
C LEU A 58 -10.58 3.21 -20.71
N LEU A 59 -10.43 1.98 -21.20
CA LEU A 59 -11.13 1.50 -22.39
C LEU A 59 -12.63 1.27 -22.15
N LEU A 60 -13.04 1.13 -20.89
CA LEU A 60 -14.41 0.81 -20.47
C LEU A 60 -15.15 2.02 -19.90
N TYR A 61 -14.48 3.14 -19.63
CA TYR A 61 -15.07 4.28 -18.95
C TYR A 61 -15.86 5.19 -19.92
N GLU A 62 -17.01 5.70 -19.46
CA GLU A 62 -17.88 6.62 -20.21
C GLU A 62 -18.11 7.90 -19.39
N PRO A 63 -17.37 8.99 -19.69
CA PRO A 63 -17.42 10.24 -18.91
C PRO A 63 -18.80 10.88 -18.85
N ALA A 64 -19.60 10.81 -19.93
CA ALA A 64 -20.95 11.36 -19.98
C ALA A 64 -21.96 10.63 -19.08
N ASN A 65 -21.61 9.44 -18.59
CA ASN A 65 -22.42 8.57 -17.74
C ASN A 65 -21.56 7.87 -16.67
N ALA A 66 -20.68 8.62 -16.00
CA ALA A 66 -19.65 8.08 -15.10
C ALA A 66 -20.16 7.04 -14.08
N TYR A 67 -21.21 7.40 -13.32
CA TYR A 67 -21.79 6.50 -12.32
C TYR A 67 -22.47 5.28 -12.94
N GLY A 68 -23.30 5.50 -13.97
CA GLY A 68 -23.99 4.41 -14.67
C GLY A 68 -23.00 3.43 -15.31
N GLN A 69 -21.92 3.93 -15.89
CA GLN A 69 -20.88 3.10 -16.46
C GLN A 69 -20.09 2.34 -15.39
N THR A 70 -19.85 2.94 -14.23
CA THR A 70 -19.27 2.23 -13.08
C THR A 70 -20.13 1.03 -12.67
N GLN A 71 -21.46 1.21 -12.61
CA GLN A 71 -22.39 0.12 -12.34
C GLN A 71 -22.37 -0.95 -13.44
N ILE A 72 -22.30 -0.55 -14.72
CA ILE A 72 -22.17 -1.49 -15.85
C ILE A 72 -20.88 -2.31 -15.75
N ILE A 73 -19.75 -1.69 -15.39
CA ILE A 73 -18.48 -2.39 -15.16
C ILE A 73 -18.64 -3.47 -14.08
N ILE A 74 -19.24 -3.11 -12.94
CA ILE A 74 -19.43 -4.06 -11.82
C ILE A 74 -20.36 -5.21 -12.20
N HIS A 75 -21.50 -4.90 -12.84
CA HIS A 75 -22.61 -5.85 -12.96
C HIS A 75 -22.66 -6.59 -14.29
N SER A 76 -22.13 -6.02 -15.36
CA SER A 76 -22.38 -6.50 -16.73
C SER A 76 -21.11 -6.89 -17.49
N ILE A 77 -19.95 -6.34 -17.14
CA ILE A 77 -18.68 -6.64 -17.84
C ILE A 77 -18.04 -7.91 -17.24
N PRO A 78 -17.59 -8.86 -18.08
CA PRO A 78 -16.84 -10.01 -17.61
C PRO A 78 -15.61 -9.61 -16.78
N TYR A 79 -15.56 -10.06 -15.53
CA TYR A 79 -14.57 -9.75 -14.51
C TYR A 79 -14.43 -8.25 -14.20
N GLY A 80 -15.42 -7.44 -14.57
CA GLY A 80 -15.38 -6.00 -14.36
C GLY A 80 -15.41 -5.60 -12.88
N ALA A 81 -16.16 -6.34 -12.05
CA ALA A 81 -16.12 -6.18 -10.59
C ALA A 81 -14.71 -6.43 -10.02
N VAL A 82 -14.09 -7.57 -10.37
CA VAL A 82 -12.71 -7.90 -9.96
C VAL A 82 -11.74 -6.80 -10.39
N LEU A 83 -11.83 -6.36 -11.65
CA LEU A 83 -10.96 -5.33 -12.22
C LEU A 83 -11.09 -3.99 -11.46
N LEU A 84 -12.32 -3.51 -11.26
CA LEU A 84 -12.58 -2.22 -10.62
C LEU A 84 -12.21 -2.25 -9.13
N PHE A 85 -12.64 -3.29 -8.41
CA PHE A 85 -12.37 -3.38 -6.97
C PHE A 85 -10.88 -3.56 -6.68
N SER A 86 -10.18 -4.38 -7.47
CA SER A 86 -8.73 -4.54 -7.34
C SER A 86 -7.95 -3.29 -7.73
N HIS A 87 -8.43 -2.48 -8.69
CA HIS A 87 -7.84 -1.18 -8.98
C HIS A 87 -7.95 -0.23 -7.77
N LEU A 88 -9.14 -0.12 -7.18
CA LEU A 88 -9.40 0.68 -5.98
C LEU A 88 -8.52 0.24 -4.80
N TYR A 89 -8.48 -1.06 -4.50
CA TYR A 89 -7.69 -1.57 -3.38
C TYR A 89 -6.19 -1.61 -3.67
N GLY A 90 -5.80 -1.72 -4.94
CA GLY A 90 -4.42 -1.51 -5.38
C GLY A 90 -3.94 -0.11 -5.01
N ALA A 91 -4.77 0.92 -5.22
CA ALA A 91 -4.47 2.28 -4.79
C ALA A 91 -4.44 2.41 -3.26
N TYR A 92 -5.37 1.78 -2.54
CA TYR A 92 -5.38 1.81 -1.06
C TYR A 92 -4.11 1.16 -0.46
N ILE A 93 -3.73 0.00 -0.96
CA ILE A 93 -2.51 -0.71 -0.56
C ILE A 93 -1.29 0.13 -0.91
N MET A 94 -1.25 0.75 -2.09
CA MET A 94 -0.18 1.66 -2.48
C MET A 94 -0.03 2.83 -1.48
N ILE A 95 -1.12 3.51 -1.11
CA ILE A 95 -1.09 4.62 -0.15
C ILE A 95 -0.56 4.16 1.22
N ILE A 96 -1.08 3.05 1.75
CA ILE A 96 -0.61 2.49 3.03
C ILE A 96 0.89 2.19 2.96
N LEU A 97 1.33 1.52 1.89
CA LEU A 97 2.73 1.13 1.72
C LEU A 97 3.65 2.34 1.54
N VAL A 98 3.22 3.41 0.86
CA VAL A 98 4.00 4.66 0.72
C VAL A 98 4.21 5.30 2.09
N TYR A 99 3.17 5.40 2.93
CA TYR A 99 3.33 5.91 4.30
C TYR A 99 4.30 5.05 5.11
N ILE A 100 4.11 3.73 5.14
CA ILE A 100 5.01 2.82 5.88
C ILE A 100 6.45 2.93 5.35
N HIS A 101 6.63 3.00 4.03
CA HIS A 101 7.93 3.17 3.38
C HIS A 101 8.61 4.47 3.81
N MET A 102 7.90 5.60 3.76
CA MET A 102 8.40 6.91 4.15
C MET A 102 8.82 6.92 5.63
N PHE A 103 7.93 6.50 6.54
CA PHE A 103 8.22 6.51 7.98
C PHE A 103 9.34 5.54 8.34
N ARG A 104 9.39 4.34 7.75
CA ARG A 104 10.50 3.40 7.94
C ARG A 104 11.82 4.05 7.54
N ASN A 105 11.88 4.70 6.38
CA ASN A 105 13.10 5.36 5.90
C ASN A 105 13.49 6.54 6.77
N PHE A 106 12.51 7.30 7.27
CA PHE A 106 12.74 8.29 8.31
C PHE A 106 13.40 7.66 9.53
N PHE A 107 12.78 6.67 10.19
CA PHE A 107 13.29 6.06 11.42
C PHE A 107 14.62 5.31 11.25
N LYS A 108 14.91 4.84 10.04
CA LYS A 108 16.21 4.24 9.70
C LYS A 108 17.31 5.28 9.44
N GLY A 109 16.97 6.55 9.20
CA GLY A 109 17.93 7.58 8.81
C GLY A 109 18.34 7.49 7.35
N SER A 110 17.57 6.78 6.53
CA SER A 110 17.86 6.51 5.12
C SER A 110 17.86 7.75 4.24
N TYR A 111 17.24 8.85 4.69
CA TYR A 111 17.22 10.15 4.00
C TYR A 111 18.50 10.97 4.13
N LYS A 112 19.39 10.60 5.04
CA LYS A 112 20.65 11.33 5.28
C LYS A 112 21.61 11.15 4.09
N LYS A 113 22.65 11.99 4.05
CA LYS A 113 23.68 11.99 3.01
C LYS A 113 24.15 10.57 2.64
N PRO A 114 24.20 10.21 1.34
CA PRO A 114 23.96 11.03 0.14
C PRO A 114 22.53 10.92 -0.48
N ARG A 115 21.52 10.56 0.32
CA ARG A 115 20.17 10.22 -0.17
C ARG A 115 19.13 11.33 0.05
N GLU A 116 19.56 12.57 0.21
CA GLU A 116 18.67 13.72 0.45
C GLU A 116 17.70 13.91 -0.72
N LEU A 117 18.20 13.83 -1.97
CA LEU A 117 17.36 13.94 -3.16
C LEU A 117 16.41 12.75 -3.33
N GLN A 118 16.83 11.56 -2.90
CA GLN A 118 15.96 10.39 -2.89
C GLN A 118 14.79 10.59 -1.91
N TRP A 119 15.02 11.22 -0.76
CA TRP A 119 13.94 11.59 0.15
C TRP A 119 12.99 12.63 -0.46
N VAL A 120 13.51 13.71 -1.03
CA VAL A 120 12.69 14.76 -1.67
C VAL A 120 11.78 14.17 -2.76
N THR A 121 12.35 13.35 -3.65
CA THR A 121 11.58 12.67 -4.70
C THR A 121 10.54 11.70 -4.11
N GLY A 122 10.85 11.01 -3.01
CA GLY A 122 9.89 10.15 -2.30
C GLY A 122 8.71 10.92 -1.70
N VAL A 123 8.94 12.10 -1.13
CA VAL A 123 7.87 12.97 -0.60
C VAL A 123 7.00 13.55 -1.73
N LEU A 124 7.60 13.90 -2.86
CA LEU A 124 6.87 14.30 -4.06
C LEU A 124 6.02 13.15 -4.62
N LEU A 125 6.54 11.91 -4.65
CA LEU A 125 5.79 10.72 -5.04
C LEU A 125 4.58 10.47 -4.12
N LEU A 126 4.73 10.68 -2.80
CA LEU A 126 3.59 10.62 -1.87
C LEU A 126 2.51 11.65 -2.23
N ALA A 127 2.88 12.91 -2.46
CA ALA A 127 1.94 13.96 -2.82
C ALA A 127 1.22 13.66 -4.15
N LEU A 128 1.96 13.22 -5.16
CA LEU A 128 1.39 12.81 -6.45
C LEU A 128 0.45 11.60 -6.31
N THR A 129 0.81 10.62 -5.46
CA THR A 129 -0.04 9.43 -5.21
C THR A 129 -1.38 9.82 -4.59
N LEU A 130 -1.37 10.71 -3.60
CA LEU A 130 -2.60 11.23 -2.98
C LEU A 130 -3.44 12.03 -3.99
N GLY A 131 -2.79 12.86 -4.81
CA GLY A 131 -3.46 13.61 -5.88
C GLY A 131 -4.09 12.68 -6.92
N ALA A 132 -3.35 11.70 -7.45
CA ALA A 132 -3.88 10.73 -8.40
C ALA A 132 -5.06 9.94 -7.80
N SER A 133 -4.98 9.59 -6.53
CA SER A 133 -6.05 8.88 -5.81
C SER A 133 -7.30 9.76 -5.61
N PHE A 134 -7.13 11.07 -5.37
CA PHE A 134 -8.23 12.03 -5.32
C PHE A 134 -8.99 12.05 -6.64
N PHE A 135 -8.31 12.36 -7.76
CA PHE A 135 -8.97 12.42 -9.07
C PHE A 135 -9.54 11.06 -9.49
N GLY A 136 -8.82 9.97 -9.25
CA GLY A 136 -9.27 8.62 -9.60
C GLY A 136 -10.53 8.20 -8.85
N TYR A 137 -10.64 8.54 -7.57
CA TYR A 137 -11.84 8.24 -6.77
C TYR A 137 -13.06 9.06 -7.24
N SER A 138 -12.86 10.32 -7.62
CA SER A 138 -13.92 11.18 -8.13
C SER A 138 -14.50 10.76 -9.49
N LEU A 139 -13.79 9.92 -10.26
CA LEU A 139 -14.30 9.38 -11.55
C LEU A 139 -15.52 8.48 -11.40
N VAL A 140 -15.79 7.97 -10.20
CA VAL A 140 -16.98 7.12 -9.96
C VAL A 140 -18.27 7.91 -10.11
N GLY A 141 -18.27 9.21 -9.77
CA GLY A 141 -19.48 10.04 -9.74
C GLY A 141 -20.46 9.67 -8.61
N ASP A 142 -19.98 9.00 -7.56
CA ASP A 142 -20.75 8.79 -6.34
C ASP A 142 -20.71 10.04 -5.43
N VAL A 143 -21.59 10.08 -4.43
CA VAL A 143 -21.69 11.23 -3.52
C VAL A 143 -20.36 11.53 -2.82
N LEU A 144 -19.62 10.50 -2.38
CA LEU A 144 -18.36 10.71 -1.67
C LEU A 144 -17.26 11.33 -2.56
N GLY A 145 -17.18 10.89 -3.82
CA GLY A 145 -16.22 11.41 -4.79
C GLY A 145 -16.53 12.84 -5.25
N ILE A 146 -17.81 13.18 -5.40
CA ILE A 146 -18.24 14.53 -5.77
C ILE A 146 -18.13 15.50 -4.59
N ASP A 147 -18.51 15.08 -3.37
CA ASP A 147 -18.35 15.89 -2.16
C ASP A 147 -16.88 16.23 -1.89
N ALA A 148 -15.96 15.29 -2.18
CA ALA A 148 -14.53 15.55 -2.07
C ALA A 148 -14.07 16.67 -3.04
N VAL A 149 -14.63 16.70 -4.26
CA VAL A 149 -14.38 17.78 -5.25
C VAL A 149 -14.97 19.11 -4.79
N ASP A 150 -16.18 19.09 -4.22
CA ASP A 150 -16.82 20.30 -3.70
C ASP A 150 -16.01 20.92 -2.56
N ILE A 151 -15.64 20.10 -1.57
CA ILE A 151 -14.82 20.54 -0.42
C ILE A 151 -13.49 21.10 -0.91
N GLY A 152 -12.82 20.42 -1.85
CA GLY A 152 -11.56 20.87 -2.44
C GLY A 152 -11.69 22.20 -3.19
N SER A 153 -12.77 22.36 -3.97
CA SER A 153 -13.08 23.59 -4.72
C SER A 153 -13.34 24.76 -3.77
N SER A 154 -14.18 24.53 -2.77
CA SER A 154 -14.55 25.50 -1.74
C SER A 154 -13.34 25.93 -0.91
N LEU A 155 -12.44 24.99 -0.55
CA LEU A 155 -11.20 25.31 0.15
C LEU A 155 -10.29 26.19 -0.70
N LEU A 156 -10.14 25.89 -2.00
CA LEU A 156 -9.27 26.67 -2.88
C LEU A 156 -9.83 28.07 -3.14
N ILE A 157 -11.12 28.19 -3.47
CA ILE A 157 -11.79 29.48 -3.67
C ILE A 157 -11.76 30.31 -2.39
N GLY A 158 -12.06 29.68 -1.25
CA GLY A 158 -12.11 30.34 0.05
C GLY A 158 -10.77 30.89 0.54
N THR A 159 -9.65 30.55 -0.12
CA THR A 159 -8.37 31.20 0.16
C THR A 159 -8.34 32.68 -0.23
N GLY A 160 -9.17 33.08 -1.20
CA GLY A 160 -9.25 34.45 -1.70
C GLY A 160 -8.03 34.94 -2.49
N PHE A 161 -7.08 34.07 -2.87
CA PHE A 161 -5.94 34.54 -3.69
C PHE A 161 -6.39 34.87 -5.13
N PRO A 162 -5.80 35.89 -5.78
CA PRO A 162 -6.16 36.25 -7.15
C PRO A 162 -6.00 35.08 -8.12
N GLY A 163 -7.09 34.66 -8.76
CA GLY A 163 -7.12 33.54 -9.71
C GLY A 163 -7.52 32.19 -9.11
N ALA A 164 -7.89 32.10 -7.82
CA ALA A 164 -8.35 30.85 -7.21
C ALA A 164 -9.50 30.18 -7.97
N THR A 165 -10.50 30.95 -8.41
CA THR A 165 -11.62 30.46 -9.23
C THR A 165 -11.15 29.95 -10.60
N THR A 166 -10.18 30.62 -11.23
CA THR A 166 -9.58 30.18 -12.49
C THR A 166 -8.85 28.85 -12.32
N VAL A 167 -8.11 28.66 -11.22
CA VAL A 167 -7.43 27.39 -10.93
C VAL A 167 -8.45 26.27 -10.70
N VAL A 168 -9.51 26.52 -9.92
CA VAL A 168 -10.63 25.56 -9.79
C VAL A 168 -11.22 25.20 -11.14
N GLY A 169 -11.47 26.19 -12.01
CA GLY A 169 -11.95 25.96 -13.37
C GLY A 169 -10.99 25.14 -14.25
N TRP A 170 -9.67 25.22 -14.03
CA TRP A 170 -8.71 24.33 -14.71
C TRP A 170 -8.70 22.91 -14.16
N LEU A 171 -8.91 22.75 -12.85
CA LEU A 171 -8.92 21.44 -12.21
C LEU A 171 -10.21 20.67 -12.50
N PHE A 172 -11.36 21.33 -12.39
CA PHE A 172 -12.69 20.69 -12.35
C PHE A 172 -13.64 21.18 -13.45
N GLY A 173 -13.23 22.15 -14.27
CA GLY A 173 -14.03 22.65 -15.38
C GLY A 173 -15.30 23.35 -14.94
N PRO A 174 -16.48 22.92 -15.44
CA PRO A 174 -17.76 23.58 -15.14
C PRO A 174 -18.19 23.43 -13.66
N GLY A 175 -17.49 22.63 -12.86
CA GLY A 175 -17.81 22.41 -11.45
C GLY A 175 -18.78 21.25 -11.23
N ILE A 176 -19.12 20.98 -9.97
CA ILE A 176 -19.91 19.80 -9.58
C ILE A 176 -21.35 19.83 -10.11
N ASP A 177 -21.93 21.01 -10.33
CA ASP A 177 -23.28 21.19 -10.90
C ASP A 177 -23.41 20.54 -12.28
N ALA A 178 -22.28 20.37 -12.98
CA ALA A 178 -22.24 19.68 -14.26
C ALA A 178 -22.68 18.22 -14.16
N VAL A 179 -22.49 17.56 -13.02
CA VAL A 179 -22.83 16.15 -12.79
C VAL A 179 -24.35 15.91 -12.89
N GLU A 180 -25.16 16.87 -12.42
CA GLU A 180 -26.63 16.82 -12.52
C GLU A 180 -27.17 17.24 -13.90
N SER A 181 -26.30 17.77 -14.78
CA SER A 181 -26.74 18.33 -16.06
C SER A 181 -27.46 17.29 -16.91
N THR A 182 -28.58 17.68 -17.51
CA THR A 182 -29.29 16.87 -18.52
C THR A 182 -28.51 16.77 -19.83
N ASN A 183 -27.55 17.68 -20.06
CA ASN A 183 -26.72 17.67 -21.25
C ASN A 183 -25.51 16.75 -21.06
N PRO A 184 -25.38 15.65 -21.82
CA PRO A 184 -24.26 14.71 -21.68
C PRO A 184 -22.90 15.35 -21.99
N ILE A 185 -22.85 16.40 -22.81
CA ILE A 185 -21.60 17.11 -23.14
C ILE A 185 -21.07 17.84 -21.90
N VAL A 186 -21.95 18.45 -21.11
CA VAL A 186 -21.56 19.17 -19.88
C VAL A 186 -21.07 18.20 -18.81
N ARG A 187 -21.75 17.05 -18.65
CA ARG A 187 -21.27 15.97 -17.77
C ARG A 187 -19.90 15.45 -18.21
N SER A 188 -19.74 15.17 -19.51
CA SER A 188 -18.48 14.69 -20.07
C SER A 188 -17.35 15.67 -19.78
N GLU A 189 -17.56 16.98 -19.99
CA GLU A 189 -16.52 17.99 -19.77
C GLU A 189 -15.95 17.95 -18.33
N PHE A 190 -16.80 17.77 -17.32
CA PHE A 190 -16.35 17.61 -15.94
C PHE A 190 -15.49 16.35 -15.76
N PHE A 191 -16.03 15.18 -16.12
CA PHE A 191 -15.34 13.90 -15.90
C PHE A 191 -14.10 13.71 -16.79
N ASP A 192 -14.08 14.26 -18.01
CA ASP A 192 -12.92 14.26 -18.90
C ASP A 192 -11.75 15.04 -18.30
N ARG A 193 -12.02 16.16 -17.61
CA ARG A 193 -10.98 16.93 -16.91
C ARG A 193 -10.42 16.18 -15.72
N ILE A 194 -11.30 15.57 -14.91
CA ILE A 194 -10.88 14.71 -13.79
C ILE A 194 -10.02 13.55 -14.31
N LEU A 195 -10.45 12.90 -15.39
CA LEU A 195 -9.73 11.78 -16.01
C LEU A 195 -8.37 12.22 -16.55
N GLY A 196 -8.33 13.36 -17.25
CA GLY A 196 -7.09 13.95 -17.75
C GLY A 196 -6.08 14.20 -16.64
N TRP A 197 -6.50 14.81 -15.52
CA TRP A 197 -5.63 15.02 -14.36
C TRP A 197 -5.18 13.72 -13.71
N HIS A 198 -6.06 12.72 -13.59
CA HIS A 198 -5.68 11.41 -13.08
C HIS A 198 -4.55 10.78 -13.92
N ILE A 199 -4.71 10.75 -15.24
CA ILE A 199 -3.71 10.17 -16.17
C ILE A 199 -2.39 10.97 -16.13
N ILE A 200 -2.45 12.30 -16.13
CA ILE A 200 -1.26 13.17 -16.04
C ILE A 200 -0.48 12.87 -14.76
N LEU A 201 -1.16 12.80 -13.61
CA LEU A 201 -0.51 12.53 -12.33
C LEU A 201 0.09 11.11 -12.29
N VAL A 202 -0.61 10.10 -12.82
CA VAL A 202 -0.08 8.73 -12.93
C VAL A 202 1.17 8.69 -13.81
N ALA A 203 1.19 9.41 -14.93
CA ALA A 203 2.36 9.51 -15.79
C ALA A 203 3.54 10.20 -15.08
N LEU A 204 3.28 11.27 -14.32
CA LEU A 204 4.28 11.96 -13.51
C LEU A 204 4.83 11.07 -12.39
N ILE A 205 3.98 10.25 -11.74
CA ILE A 205 4.43 9.23 -10.78
C ILE A 205 5.38 8.26 -11.48
N GLY A 206 5.05 7.76 -12.66
CA GLY A 206 5.90 6.84 -13.42
C GLY A 206 7.27 7.43 -13.76
N LEU A 207 7.30 8.67 -14.27
CA LEU A 207 8.54 9.38 -14.59
C LEU A 207 9.39 9.63 -13.34
N LEU A 208 8.79 10.15 -12.27
CA LEU A 208 9.49 10.44 -11.04
C LEU A 208 9.92 9.17 -10.29
N PHE A 209 9.17 8.07 -10.41
CA PHE A 209 9.52 6.76 -9.89
C PHE A 209 10.79 6.21 -10.55
N ILE A 210 10.91 6.32 -11.89
CA ILE A 210 12.14 5.94 -12.59
C ILE A 210 13.33 6.72 -12.03
N PHE A 211 13.19 8.03 -11.86
CA PHE A 211 14.24 8.87 -11.28
C PHE A 211 14.56 8.49 -9.81
N HIS A 212 13.54 8.24 -9.00
CA HIS A 212 13.68 7.81 -7.61
C HIS A 212 14.40 6.45 -7.50
N LEU A 213 14.07 5.50 -8.38
CA LEU A 213 14.72 4.21 -8.48
C LEU A 213 16.19 4.37 -8.91
N MET A 214 16.49 5.19 -9.92
CA MET A 214 17.86 5.47 -10.35
C MET A 214 18.74 6.03 -9.22
N LEU A 215 18.19 6.90 -8.36
CA LEU A 215 18.92 7.40 -7.17
C LEU A 215 19.18 6.27 -6.17
N SER A 216 18.19 5.40 -5.95
CA SER A 216 18.36 4.22 -5.11
C SER A 216 19.43 3.27 -5.64
N GLU A 217 19.49 3.07 -6.95
CA GLU A 217 20.51 2.24 -7.60
C GLU A 217 21.90 2.87 -7.48
N ARG A 218 22.01 4.19 -7.65
CA ARG A 218 23.28 4.92 -7.54
C ARG A 218 23.90 4.84 -6.15
N TYR A 219 23.11 5.05 -5.11
CA TYR A 219 23.62 5.12 -3.73
C TYR A 219 23.52 3.79 -2.97
N GLY A 220 22.87 2.80 -3.58
CA GLY A 220 22.54 1.53 -2.96
C GLY A 220 21.72 1.70 -1.69
N MET A 221 21.50 0.57 -1.03
CA MET A 221 20.63 0.51 0.14
C MET A 221 21.33 0.97 1.41
N THR A 222 20.55 1.53 2.34
CA THR A 222 21.10 2.03 3.61
C THR A 222 21.71 0.89 4.43
N PRO A 223 23.00 0.98 4.80
CA PRO A 223 23.65 0.00 5.67
C PRO A 223 22.96 -0.13 7.03
N SER A 224 23.23 -1.25 7.72
CA SER A 224 22.81 -1.39 9.12
C SER A 224 23.50 -0.35 10.01
N LYS A 225 22.76 0.24 10.95
CA LYS A 225 23.31 1.19 11.95
C LYS A 225 24.42 0.58 12.81
N LYS A 226 24.48 -0.75 12.91
CA LYS A 226 25.56 -1.46 13.61
C LYS A 226 26.88 -1.46 12.83
N GLU A 227 26.80 -1.44 11.51
CA GLU A 227 27.96 -1.52 10.62
C GLU A 227 28.48 -0.12 10.27
N LYS A 228 27.58 0.78 9.83
CA LYS A 228 27.93 2.18 9.51
C LYS A 228 27.03 3.14 10.31
N PRO A 229 27.39 3.47 11.56
CA PRO A 229 26.60 4.34 12.41
C PRO A 229 26.70 5.84 12.05
N PHE A 230 27.75 6.24 11.32
CA PHE A 230 28.04 7.63 10.97
C PHE A 230 27.66 7.98 9.52
N VAL A 231 27.38 9.25 9.27
CA VAL A 231 27.05 9.81 7.95
C VAL A 231 28.35 10.23 7.24
N PRO A 232 28.55 9.96 5.93
CA PRO A 232 27.59 9.35 5.00
C PRO A 232 27.52 7.82 5.12
N ALA A 233 26.30 7.30 5.27
CA ALA A 233 26.05 5.86 5.48
C ALA A 233 25.69 5.17 4.15
N TYR A 234 26.70 4.81 3.35
CA TYR A 234 26.55 4.04 2.12
C TYR A 234 27.70 3.05 1.93
N TYR A 235 27.50 2.07 1.04
CA TYR A 235 28.53 1.11 0.66
C TYR A 235 29.30 1.63 -0.56
N THR A 236 30.63 1.63 -0.50
CA THR A 236 31.49 1.95 -1.65
C THR A 236 31.37 0.87 -2.73
N LYS A 237 31.84 1.15 -3.96
CA LYS A 237 31.77 0.18 -5.06
C LYS A 237 32.51 -1.11 -4.71
N GLU A 238 33.64 -1.00 -4.02
CA GLU A 238 34.46 -2.12 -3.57
C GLU A 238 33.72 -2.95 -2.52
N GLU A 239 33.08 -2.29 -1.54
CA GLU A 239 32.26 -2.97 -0.52
C GLU A 239 31.04 -3.65 -1.12
N GLN A 240 30.46 -3.12 -2.21
CA GLN A 240 29.33 -3.75 -2.89
C GLN A 240 29.72 -5.05 -3.59
N GLN A 241 31.00 -5.25 -3.96
CA GLN A 241 31.45 -6.49 -4.61
C GLN A 241 31.29 -7.72 -3.72
N ARG A 242 31.24 -7.56 -2.39
CA ARG A 242 31.01 -8.66 -1.43
C ARG A 242 29.57 -9.16 -1.41
N PHE A 243 28.64 -8.41 -2.00
CA PHE A 243 27.22 -8.73 -2.00
C PHE A 243 26.83 -9.56 -3.21
N ASN A 244 25.62 -10.12 -3.15
CA ASN A 244 25.13 -11.00 -4.19
C ASN A 244 24.81 -10.21 -5.47
N PRO A 245 25.09 -10.76 -6.66
CA PRO A 245 24.67 -10.15 -7.91
C PRO A 245 23.14 -10.03 -7.94
N TRP A 246 22.66 -8.96 -8.57
CA TRP A 246 21.23 -8.70 -8.69
C TRP A 246 20.53 -9.80 -9.52
N TRP A 247 21.10 -10.10 -10.69
CA TRP A 247 20.63 -11.21 -11.52
C TRP A 247 21.35 -12.52 -11.18
N PRO A 248 20.66 -13.68 -11.16
CA PRO A 248 19.20 -13.85 -11.16
C PRO A 248 18.58 -13.77 -9.75
N ARG A 249 19.40 -13.79 -8.69
CA ARG A 249 18.95 -14.01 -7.31
C ARG A 249 17.91 -12.99 -6.85
N ASN A 250 18.22 -11.70 -6.98
CA ASN A 250 17.33 -10.64 -6.51
C ASN A 250 16.08 -10.52 -7.38
N PHE A 251 16.18 -10.75 -8.68
CA PHE A 251 15.03 -10.80 -9.58
C PHE A 251 13.99 -11.84 -9.12
N VAL A 252 14.44 -13.07 -8.83
CA VAL A 252 13.55 -14.15 -8.34
C VAL A 252 12.87 -13.74 -7.03
N TYR A 253 13.61 -13.14 -6.11
CA TYR A 253 13.04 -12.66 -4.85
C TYR A 253 12.02 -11.53 -5.07
N MET A 254 12.33 -10.54 -5.91
CA MET A 254 11.40 -9.46 -6.24
C MET A 254 10.13 -9.97 -6.91
N LEU A 255 10.25 -10.92 -7.84
CA LEU A 255 9.10 -11.56 -8.50
C LEU A 255 8.19 -12.24 -7.48
N SER A 256 8.76 -12.89 -6.45
CA SER A 256 7.97 -13.47 -5.36
C SER A 256 7.12 -12.42 -4.64
N LEU A 257 7.71 -11.26 -4.33
CA LEU A 257 7.02 -10.18 -3.65
C LEU A 257 5.94 -9.52 -4.52
N VAL A 258 6.20 -9.35 -5.82
CA VAL A 258 5.24 -8.79 -6.78
C VAL A 258 3.99 -9.66 -6.82
N LEU A 259 4.15 -10.97 -7.04
CA LEU A 259 3.01 -11.89 -7.15
C LEU A 259 2.24 -12.00 -5.83
N MET A 260 2.93 -12.01 -4.68
CA MET A 260 2.26 -11.96 -3.38
C MET A 260 1.48 -10.66 -3.16
N THR A 261 2.03 -9.53 -3.59
CA THR A 261 1.35 -8.22 -3.49
C THR A 261 0.10 -8.20 -4.37
N TRP A 262 0.21 -8.64 -5.62
CA TRP A 262 -0.94 -8.72 -6.54
C TRP A 262 -1.99 -9.71 -6.06
N GLY A 263 -1.57 -10.82 -5.45
CA GLY A 263 -2.46 -11.76 -4.78
C GLY A 263 -3.29 -11.09 -3.68
N ILE A 264 -2.66 -10.28 -2.82
CA ILE A 264 -3.37 -9.53 -1.77
C ILE A 264 -4.31 -8.47 -2.37
N ILE A 265 -3.88 -7.76 -3.42
CA ILE A 265 -4.69 -6.74 -4.10
C ILE A 265 -5.98 -7.33 -4.69
N LEU A 266 -5.96 -8.59 -5.13
CA LEU A 266 -7.16 -9.31 -5.58
C LEU A 266 -7.98 -9.86 -4.40
N ILE A 267 -7.36 -10.61 -3.50
CA ILE A 267 -8.07 -11.31 -2.42
C ILE A 267 -8.88 -10.35 -1.54
N VAL A 268 -8.28 -9.25 -1.11
CA VAL A 268 -8.90 -8.36 -0.11
C VAL A 268 -10.22 -7.75 -0.60
N PRO A 269 -10.27 -7.01 -1.73
CA PRO A 269 -11.52 -6.45 -2.23
C PRO A 269 -12.57 -7.51 -2.55
N ASP A 270 -12.17 -8.62 -3.18
CA ASP A 270 -13.12 -9.63 -3.62
C ASP A 270 -13.75 -10.37 -2.42
N VAL A 271 -12.98 -10.62 -1.36
CA VAL A 271 -13.52 -11.14 -0.09
C VAL A 271 -14.47 -10.14 0.55
N LEU A 272 -14.11 -8.85 0.60
CA LEU A 272 -14.97 -7.81 1.16
C LEU A 272 -16.27 -7.64 0.37
N ALA A 273 -16.21 -7.71 -0.95
CA ALA A 273 -17.38 -7.61 -1.81
C ALA A 273 -18.39 -8.74 -1.53
N ASN A 274 -17.94 -9.96 -1.27
CA ASN A 274 -18.82 -11.08 -0.92
C ASN A 274 -19.29 -11.06 0.54
N LEU A 275 -18.54 -10.41 1.44
CA LEU A 275 -18.97 -10.23 2.84
C LEU A 275 -20.04 -9.14 2.97
N ASN A 276 -20.03 -8.13 2.09
CA ASN A 276 -21.01 -7.06 2.11
C ASN A 276 -22.41 -7.57 1.71
N GLY A 277 -23.38 -7.45 2.61
CA GLY A 277 -24.73 -7.98 2.46
C GLY A 277 -24.89 -9.46 2.82
N ALA A 278 -23.83 -10.15 3.24
CA ALA A 278 -23.92 -11.55 3.63
C ALA A 278 -24.65 -11.72 4.98
N THR A 279 -25.64 -12.62 5.03
CA THR A 279 -26.31 -12.97 6.30
C THR A 279 -25.54 -14.08 7.00
N VAL A 280 -24.89 -13.73 8.12
CA VAL A 280 -24.10 -14.66 8.94
C VAL A 280 -24.75 -14.71 10.32
N PHE A 281 -25.20 -15.90 10.74
CA PHE A 281 -25.95 -16.11 11.98
C PHE A 281 -27.23 -15.26 12.13
N GLY A 282 -27.91 -14.95 11.02
CA GLY A 282 -29.10 -14.10 11.04
C GLY A 282 -28.80 -12.61 11.13
N HIS A 283 -27.53 -12.20 11.13
CA HIS A 283 -27.10 -10.81 11.03
C HIS A 283 -26.55 -10.52 9.64
N THR A 284 -27.08 -9.49 8.98
CA THR A 284 -26.53 -8.99 7.72
C THR A 284 -25.29 -8.17 8.02
N ILE A 285 -24.18 -8.50 7.37
CA ILE A 285 -22.93 -7.73 7.44
C ILE A 285 -23.05 -6.56 6.48
N GLU A 286 -22.96 -5.34 6.98
CA GLU A 286 -22.86 -4.14 6.15
C GLU A 286 -21.48 -3.51 6.35
N LEU A 287 -20.71 -3.41 5.26
CA LEU A 287 -19.40 -2.79 5.33
C LEU A 287 -19.53 -1.27 5.39
N PRO A 288 -18.76 -0.59 6.26
CA PRO A 288 -18.64 0.86 6.23
C PRO A 288 -18.18 1.37 4.85
N LEU A 289 -18.78 2.46 4.36
CA LEU A 289 -18.45 3.02 3.03
C LEU A 289 -16.96 3.30 2.85
N VAL A 290 -16.26 3.71 3.91
CA VAL A 290 -14.80 3.96 3.91
C VAL A 290 -13.93 2.78 3.46
N ILE A 291 -14.45 1.55 3.59
CA ILE A 291 -13.76 0.31 3.21
C ILE A 291 -14.66 -0.59 2.35
N ASN A 292 -15.71 -0.04 1.76
CA ASN A 292 -16.61 -0.81 0.91
C ASN A 292 -16.06 -0.80 -0.52
N PRO A 293 -15.87 -1.97 -1.17
CA PRO A 293 -15.48 -2.00 -2.58
C PRO A 293 -16.55 -1.43 -3.51
N PHE A 294 -17.81 -1.45 -3.09
CA PHE A 294 -18.91 -0.88 -3.86
C PHE A 294 -18.93 0.66 -3.77
N PRO A 295 -19.28 1.34 -4.87
CA PRO A 295 -19.44 2.79 -4.86
C PRO A 295 -20.59 3.21 -3.93
N ALA A 296 -20.49 4.40 -3.37
CA ALA A 296 -21.60 4.99 -2.63
C ALA A 296 -22.79 5.30 -3.59
N PRO A 297 -23.96 5.74 -3.09
CA PRO A 297 -25.03 6.18 -3.96
C PRO A 297 -24.58 7.28 -4.93
N GLN A 298 -25.19 7.31 -6.12
CA GLN A 298 -24.93 8.35 -7.11
C GLN A 298 -25.13 9.72 -6.48
N ALA A 299 -24.20 10.65 -6.72
CA ALA A 299 -24.33 12.03 -6.27
C ALA A 299 -25.67 12.60 -6.71
N PHE A 300 -26.22 13.53 -5.91
CA PHE A 300 -27.44 14.26 -6.26
C PHE A 300 -28.73 13.44 -6.39
N THR A 301 -28.76 12.25 -5.78
CA THR A 301 -29.97 11.42 -5.69
C THR A 301 -30.58 11.46 -4.29
N ALA A 302 -31.83 11.01 -4.15
CA ALA A 302 -32.47 10.89 -2.83
C ALA A 302 -31.67 10.00 -1.85
N ALA A 303 -30.98 8.98 -2.36
CA ALA A 303 -30.12 8.12 -1.57
C ALA A 303 -28.84 8.84 -1.08
N ALA A 304 -28.31 9.78 -1.88
CA ALA A 304 -27.14 10.59 -1.49
C ALA A 304 -27.44 11.50 -0.28
N ILE A 305 -28.66 12.04 -0.16
CA ILE A 305 -29.06 12.93 0.94
C ILE A 305 -28.91 12.26 2.32
N HIS A 306 -29.06 10.93 2.38
CA HIS A 306 -28.94 10.16 3.62
C HIS A 306 -27.53 9.59 3.85
N THR A 307 -26.57 9.90 2.97
CA THR A 307 -25.18 9.48 3.11
C THR A 307 -24.38 10.58 3.82
N ALA A 308 -23.62 10.22 4.84
CA ALA A 308 -22.78 11.17 5.55
C ALA A 308 -21.65 11.68 4.62
N PRO A 309 -21.47 13.02 4.46
CA PRO A 309 -20.51 13.58 3.53
C PRO A 309 -19.11 13.58 4.14
N TYR A 310 -18.32 12.55 3.85
CA TYR A 310 -16.89 12.50 4.19
C TYR A 310 -16.07 11.96 3.02
N PRO A 311 -14.80 12.38 2.88
CA PRO A 311 -13.96 11.90 1.78
C PRO A 311 -13.43 10.48 2.05
N PRO A 312 -12.77 9.85 1.07
CA PRO A 312 -12.11 8.56 1.26
C PRO A 312 -11.21 8.52 2.49
N TRP A 313 -10.99 7.30 3.03
CA TRP A 313 -10.30 7.11 4.32
C TRP A 313 -8.94 7.82 4.41
N PHE A 314 -8.20 7.89 3.31
CA PHE A 314 -6.88 8.52 3.21
C PHE A 314 -6.92 10.05 3.22
N PHE A 315 -8.10 10.68 3.25
CA PHE A 315 -8.29 12.11 3.46
C PHE A 315 -9.09 12.45 4.72
N LEU A 316 -9.52 11.47 5.52
CA LEU A 316 -10.26 11.75 6.76
C LEU A 316 -9.47 12.61 7.74
N PHE A 317 -8.15 12.43 7.82
CA PHE A 317 -7.30 13.29 8.66
C PHE A 317 -7.35 14.76 8.22
N LEU A 318 -7.39 15.00 6.91
CA LEU A 318 -7.44 16.33 6.33
C LEU A 318 -8.84 16.93 6.51
N TYR A 319 -9.86 16.14 6.24
CA TYR A 319 -11.26 16.50 6.48
C TYR A 319 -11.46 16.98 7.91
N LYS A 320 -10.98 16.22 8.90
CA LYS A 320 -11.13 16.63 10.29
C LYS A 320 -10.31 17.86 10.66
N PHE A 321 -9.16 18.03 10.03
CA PHE A 321 -8.33 19.22 10.22
C PHE A 321 -9.02 20.51 9.75
N VAL A 322 -9.87 20.44 8.71
CA VAL A 322 -10.66 21.60 8.24
C VAL A 322 -11.72 22.04 9.25
N ASP A 323 -12.26 21.11 10.05
CA ASP A 323 -13.27 21.42 11.09
C ASP A 323 -12.72 22.17 12.31
N PHE A 324 -11.41 22.45 12.37
CA PHE A 324 -10.78 23.02 13.56
C PHE A 324 -11.23 24.45 13.82
N LEU A 325 -11.55 24.73 15.08
CA LEU A 325 -11.79 26.07 15.60
C LEU A 325 -10.53 26.62 16.30
N LEU A 326 -10.25 27.90 16.07
CA LEU A 326 -9.24 28.66 16.79
C LEU A 326 -9.62 28.84 18.28
N PRO A 327 -8.68 29.24 19.16
CA PRO A 327 -8.96 29.47 20.58
C PRO A 327 -10.08 30.49 20.85
N ASN A 328 -10.32 31.41 19.92
CA ASN A 328 -11.40 32.39 19.97
C ASN A 328 -12.76 31.85 19.44
N GLY A 329 -12.84 30.57 19.09
CA GLY A 329 -14.04 29.90 18.58
C GLY A 329 -14.31 30.09 17.09
N LEU A 330 -13.48 30.85 16.36
CA LEU A 330 -13.65 31.05 14.92
C LEU A 330 -13.11 29.85 14.12
N PRO A 331 -13.73 29.49 12.99
CA PRO A 331 -13.21 28.42 12.12
C PRO A 331 -11.86 28.81 11.49
N LEU A 332 -11.06 27.80 11.16
CA LEU A 332 -9.86 28.03 10.35
C LEU A 332 -10.25 28.61 8.99
N LEU A 333 -9.56 29.68 8.60
CA LEU A 333 -9.70 30.21 7.25
C LEU A 333 -9.13 29.21 6.24
N PRO A 334 -9.74 29.03 5.06
CA PRO A 334 -9.23 28.13 4.03
C PRO A 334 -7.77 28.41 3.64
N SER A 335 -7.36 29.69 3.60
CA SER A 335 -5.97 30.08 3.36
C SER A 335 -5.00 29.57 4.43
N MET A 336 -5.42 29.56 5.70
CA MET A 336 -4.62 29.01 6.80
C MET A 336 -4.47 27.49 6.68
N VAL A 337 -5.56 26.80 6.35
CA VAL A 337 -5.54 25.34 6.12
C VAL A 337 -4.54 25.00 5.02
N ILE A 338 -4.67 25.60 3.83
CA ILE A 338 -3.77 25.32 2.70
C ILE A 338 -2.33 25.69 3.05
N ALA A 339 -2.10 26.84 3.71
CA ALA A 339 -0.77 27.25 4.13
C ALA A 339 -0.13 26.22 5.09
N ILE A 340 -0.86 25.74 6.10
CA ILE A 340 -0.35 24.75 7.06
C ILE A 340 0.01 23.44 6.35
N LEU A 341 -0.81 22.98 5.41
CA LEU A 341 -0.56 21.74 4.67
C LEU A 341 0.67 21.86 3.75
N ILE A 342 0.79 22.97 3.01
CA ILE A 342 1.93 23.23 2.13
C ILE A 342 3.21 23.36 2.96
N VAL A 343 3.19 24.17 4.03
CA VAL A 343 4.35 24.35 4.92
C VAL A 343 4.73 23.02 5.57
N GLY A 344 3.76 22.24 6.04
CA GLY A 344 4.00 20.91 6.60
C GLY A 344 4.66 19.96 5.61
N LEU A 345 4.17 19.90 4.37
CA LEU A 345 4.76 19.08 3.31
C LEU A 345 6.18 19.54 2.96
N VAL A 346 6.41 20.86 2.86
CA VAL A 346 7.75 21.44 2.59
C VAL A 346 8.71 21.14 3.74
N ILE A 347 8.28 21.27 5.00
CA ILE A 347 9.10 20.91 6.16
C ILE A 347 9.49 19.43 6.07
N ILE A 348 8.54 18.52 5.83
CA ILE A 348 8.80 17.08 5.69
C ILE A 348 9.79 16.83 4.55
N MET A 349 9.60 17.47 3.40
CA MET A 349 10.48 17.38 2.22
C MET A 349 11.91 17.83 2.54
N LEU A 350 12.06 18.89 3.34
CA LEU A 350 13.35 19.50 3.66
C LEU A 350 14.00 18.99 4.95
N ILE A 351 13.42 17.99 5.61
CA ILE A 351 14.02 17.34 6.80
C ILE A 351 15.51 17.00 6.65
N PRO A 352 15.99 16.44 5.51
CA PRO A 352 17.40 16.11 5.37
C PRO A 352 18.35 17.31 5.51
N PHE A 353 17.85 18.53 5.26
CA PHE A 353 18.62 19.77 5.32
C PHE A 353 18.52 20.47 6.68
N PHE A 354 17.46 20.19 7.45
CA PHE A 354 17.32 20.71 8.81
C PHE A 354 17.90 19.78 9.87
N GLU A 355 17.95 18.48 9.60
CA GLU A 355 18.39 17.47 10.55
C GLU A 355 19.87 17.09 10.36
N ASN A 356 20.74 17.82 11.06
CA ASN A 356 22.20 17.78 10.87
C ASN A 356 22.95 16.74 11.72
N SER A 357 22.30 15.71 12.28
CA SER A 357 23.02 14.75 13.12
C SER A 357 23.98 13.89 12.30
N ASN A 358 25.24 13.78 12.73
CA ASN A 358 26.26 12.97 12.04
C ASN A 358 26.12 11.46 12.28
N VAL A 359 25.11 11.02 13.04
CA VAL A 359 24.86 9.61 13.35
C VAL A 359 23.45 9.18 12.93
N MET A 360 23.28 7.88 12.71
CA MET A 360 22.03 7.26 12.23
C MET A 360 21.02 6.93 13.35
N PHE A 361 21.39 7.10 14.62
CA PHE A 361 20.56 6.69 15.77
C PHE A 361 19.35 7.60 15.99
N LEU A 362 18.28 7.08 16.59
CA LEU A 362 17.11 7.92 16.95
C LEU A 362 17.41 8.87 18.10
N SER A 363 18.27 8.43 19.02
CA SER A 363 18.69 9.19 20.20
C SER A 363 19.38 10.51 19.88
N SER A 364 19.98 10.64 18.69
CA SER A 364 20.65 11.88 18.24
C SER A 364 19.72 12.90 17.61
N ARG A 365 18.47 12.54 17.35
CA ARG A 365 17.49 13.37 16.61
C ARG A 365 16.12 13.29 17.28
N LYS A 366 16.11 13.46 18.60
CA LYS A 366 14.93 13.33 19.46
C LYS A 366 13.79 14.26 19.01
N PHE A 367 14.11 15.50 18.66
CA PHE A 367 13.12 16.47 18.15
C PHE A 367 12.43 15.96 16.89
N TRP A 368 13.18 15.60 15.84
CA TRP A 368 12.60 15.10 14.59
C TRP A 368 11.90 13.75 14.75
N THR A 369 12.39 12.90 15.66
CA THR A 369 11.71 11.65 16.03
C THR A 369 10.36 11.94 16.67
N TRP A 370 10.28 12.94 17.55
CA TRP A 370 9.04 13.40 18.15
C TRP A 370 8.08 13.96 17.11
N VAL A 371 8.53 14.87 16.24
CA VAL A 371 7.71 15.44 15.14
C VAL A 371 7.10 14.32 14.27
N MET A 372 7.89 13.32 13.88
CA MET A 372 7.40 12.22 13.05
C MET A 372 6.47 11.26 13.79
N CYS A 373 6.69 10.99 15.07
CA CYS A 373 5.75 10.22 15.88
C CYS A 373 4.42 10.97 16.05
N VAL A 374 4.47 12.28 16.30
CA VAL A 374 3.27 13.14 16.35
C VAL A 374 2.55 13.12 15.01
N LEU A 375 3.25 13.23 13.89
CA LEU A 375 2.64 13.16 12.56
C LEU A 375 1.90 11.83 12.34
N ILE A 376 2.52 10.69 12.63
CA ILE A 376 1.87 9.38 12.52
C ILE A 376 0.63 9.31 13.40
N TYR A 377 0.75 9.74 14.65
CA TYR A 377 -0.37 9.77 15.58
C TYR A 377 -1.50 10.66 15.08
N SER A 378 -1.20 11.88 14.62
CA SER A 378 -2.18 12.83 14.09
C SER A 378 -2.89 12.29 12.86
N LEU A 379 -2.18 11.67 11.92
CA LEU A 379 -2.81 11.05 10.74
C LEU A 379 -3.85 10.00 11.14
N ILE A 380 -3.55 9.18 12.15
CA ILE A 380 -4.46 8.13 12.64
C ILE A 380 -5.61 8.75 13.45
N ALA A 381 -5.30 9.55 14.47
CA ALA A 381 -6.26 10.12 15.40
C ALA A 381 -7.29 11.01 14.68
N LEU A 382 -6.83 11.85 13.75
CA LEU A 382 -7.73 12.70 12.95
C LEU A 382 -8.56 11.90 11.96
N SER A 383 -8.03 10.80 11.40
CA SER A 383 -8.84 9.93 10.54
C SER A 383 -9.99 9.29 11.31
N PHE A 384 -9.74 8.79 12.53
CA PHE A 384 -10.80 8.27 13.39
C PHE A 384 -11.78 9.35 13.82
N TRP A 385 -11.28 10.54 14.22
CA TRP A 385 -12.15 11.63 14.66
C TRP A 385 -13.03 12.16 13.52
N GLY A 386 -12.48 12.30 12.31
CA GLY A 386 -13.23 12.67 11.11
C GLY A 386 -14.28 11.64 10.72
N TYR A 387 -13.98 10.35 10.87
CA TYR A 387 -14.93 9.27 10.60
C TYR A 387 -16.11 9.25 11.56
N PHE A 388 -15.86 9.36 12.87
CA PHE A 388 -16.93 9.25 13.88
C PHE A 388 -17.74 10.53 14.07
N TYR A 389 -17.17 11.69 13.75
CA TYR A 389 -17.82 13.00 13.93
C TYR A 389 -17.69 13.87 12.68
N PRO A 390 -18.29 13.46 11.54
CA PRO A 390 -18.18 14.18 10.29
C PRO A 390 -18.92 15.52 10.34
N GLY A 391 -18.26 16.59 9.88
CA GLY A 391 -18.81 17.95 9.81
C GLY A 391 -19.06 18.61 11.17
N VAL A 392 -18.66 17.96 12.27
CA VAL A 392 -18.79 18.51 13.63
C VAL A 392 -17.57 19.40 13.91
N PRO A 393 -17.75 20.72 14.14
CA PRO A 393 -16.63 21.60 14.48
C PRO A 393 -15.82 21.06 15.66
N ALA A 394 -14.50 21.15 15.57
CA ALA A 394 -13.58 20.68 16.60
C ALA A 394 -13.10 21.86 17.47
N PRO A 395 -13.60 22.04 18.71
CA PRO A 395 -13.16 23.11 19.59
C PRO A 395 -11.67 22.99 19.92
N PHE A 396 -11.01 24.14 20.16
CA PHE A 396 -9.59 24.17 20.49
C PHE A 396 -9.24 23.30 21.72
N THR A 397 -10.11 23.24 22.72
CA THR A 397 -9.93 22.36 23.90
C THR A 397 -9.85 20.88 23.51
N ALA A 398 -10.77 20.41 22.67
CA ALA A 398 -10.76 19.03 22.17
C ALA A 398 -9.52 18.74 21.31
N GLN A 399 -9.07 19.70 20.50
CA GLN A 399 -7.82 19.56 19.73
C GLN A 399 -6.61 19.40 20.66
N MET A 400 -6.53 20.19 21.74
CA MET A 400 -5.45 20.10 22.72
C MET A 400 -5.48 18.78 23.49
N GLU A 401 -6.66 18.25 23.79
CA GLU A 401 -6.82 16.94 24.43
C GLU A 401 -6.41 15.79 23.50
N ILE A 402 -6.92 15.80 22.27
CA ILE A 402 -6.72 14.70 21.32
C ILE A 402 -5.31 14.73 20.71
N LEU A 403 -4.74 15.90 20.40
CA LEU A 403 -3.43 16.00 19.76
C LEU A 403 -2.34 16.50 20.71
N GLY A 404 -2.64 17.55 21.48
CA GLY A 404 -1.66 18.24 22.33
C GLY A 404 -1.13 17.35 23.47
N ILE A 405 -2.02 16.76 24.28
CA ILE A 405 -1.63 15.91 25.41
C ILE A 405 -0.81 14.70 24.93
N PRO A 406 -1.24 13.91 23.92
CA PRO A 406 -0.42 12.83 23.37
C PRO A 406 0.92 13.30 22.82
N ALA A 407 0.98 14.46 22.15
CA ALA A 407 2.24 15.04 21.69
C ALA A 407 3.21 15.32 22.85
N LEU A 408 2.73 15.87 23.96
CA LEU A 408 3.54 16.11 25.16
C LEU A 408 3.99 14.81 25.83
N ILE A 409 3.12 13.81 25.92
CA ILE A 409 3.47 12.47 26.43
C ILE A 409 4.55 11.83 25.56
N MET A 410 4.40 11.87 24.24
CA MET A 410 5.41 11.36 23.31
C MET A 410 6.74 12.10 23.45
N ALA A 411 6.72 13.43 23.61
CA ALA A 411 7.93 14.20 23.89
C ALA A 411 8.61 13.72 25.18
N ALA A 412 7.85 13.60 26.27
CA ALA A 412 8.37 13.12 27.55
C ALA A 412 9.00 11.72 27.40
N ILE A 413 8.31 10.77 26.77
CA ILE A 413 8.83 9.42 26.54
C ILE A 413 10.13 9.45 25.74
N ILE A 414 10.17 10.18 24.62
CA ILE A 414 11.34 10.25 23.74
C ILE A 414 12.54 10.91 24.43
N TYR A 415 12.31 11.99 25.20
CA TYR A 415 13.41 12.70 25.86
C TYR A 415 13.92 11.98 27.10
N LEU A 416 13.05 11.35 27.90
CA LEU A 416 13.40 10.58 29.10
C LEU A 416 14.03 9.22 28.77
N PHE A 417 13.44 8.46 27.82
CA PHE A 417 13.88 7.10 27.51
C PHE A 417 14.79 7.01 26.28
N GLY A 418 14.83 8.04 25.43
CA GLY A 418 15.68 8.09 24.23
C GLY A 418 17.18 8.19 24.50
N SER A 419 17.62 8.04 25.76
CA SER A 419 19.03 8.11 26.18
C SER A 419 19.58 6.84 26.85
N ARG A 420 18.81 5.74 27.01
CA ARG A 420 19.25 4.56 27.77
C ARG A 420 19.70 3.35 26.96
N SER A 421 19.97 3.48 25.66
CA SER A 421 20.69 2.42 24.95
C SER A 421 22.20 2.54 25.17
N LYS A 422 22.65 2.42 26.42
CA LYS A 422 24.00 1.92 26.68
C LYS A 422 24.06 0.53 26.08
N GLN A 423 25.00 0.38 25.15
CA GLN A 423 25.44 -0.84 24.49
C GLN A 423 25.55 -1.99 25.51
N LYS A 424 24.47 -2.78 25.64
CA LYS A 424 24.48 -4.02 26.41
C LYS A 424 24.40 -5.14 25.38
N SER A 425 25.51 -5.85 25.22
CA SER A 425 25.52 -7.16 24.60
C SER A 425 24.43 -8.00 25.26
N ILE A 426 23.44 -8.40 24.49
CA ILE A 426 22.35 -9.24 24.98
C ILE A 426 22.89 -10.67 24.99
N ASN A 427 23.12 -11.20 26.19
CA ASN A 427 23.22 -12.65 26.40
C ASN A 427 21.87 -13.26 26.01
N ILE A 428 21.90 -14.17 25.03
CA ILE A 428 20.74 -14.87 24.52
C ILE A 428 20.50 -16.08 25.43
N SER A 429 19.47 -16.04 26.26
CA SER A 429 18.88 -17.26 26.80
C SER A 429 17.97 -17.87 25.73
N SER A 430 18.21 -19.14 25.42
CA SER A 430 17.42 -19.97 24.52
C SER A 430 15.99 -20.11 25.07
N THR A 431 15.07 -19.33 24.52
CA THR A 431 13.64 -19.54 24.71
C THR A 431 13.16 -20.41 23.56
N ASN A 432 12.44 -21.49 23.90
CA ASN A 432 11.94 -22.49 22.98
C ASN A 432 11.21 -21.84 21.79
N LEU A 433 11.83 -21.90 20.60
CA LEU A 433 11.19 -21.48 19.35
C LEU A 433 10.08 -22.49 19.01
N PRO A 434 8.87 -22.03 18.65
CA PRO A 434 7.84 -22.92 18.14
C PRO A 434 8.26 -23.49 16.77
N SER A 435 8.48 -24.81 16.70
CA SER A 435 8.82 -25.52 15.45
C SER A 435 7.59 -25.67 14.52
N VAL A 436 7.77 -25.47 13.22
CA VAL A 436 6.75 -25.68 12.16
C VAL A 436 7.06 -27.00 11.45
N ARG A 437 6.14 -27.97 11.47
CA ARG A 437 6.34 -29.30 10.87
C ARG A 437 5.92 -29.32 9.39
N PRO A 438 6.38 -30.27 8.54
CA PRO A 438 5.86 -30.45 7.18
C PRO A 438 4.33 -30.60 7.12
N THR A 439 3.74 -31.27 8.12
CA THR A 439 2.29 -31.36 8.31
C THR A 439 1.63 -30.01 8.60
N THR A 440 2.38 -29.05 9.13
CA THR A 440 1.90 -27.68 9.38
C THR A 440 1.80 -26.91 8.08
N ILE A 441 2.73 -27.06 7.13
CA ILE A 441 2.67 -26.38 5.82
C ILE A 441 1.65 -27.05 4.90
N LEU A 442 1.66 -28.38 4.81
CA LEU A 442 0.64 -29.12 4.08
C LEU A 442 -0.75 -28.82 4.67
N GLY A 443 -0.84 -28.77 6.00
CA GLY A 443 -2.03 -28.33 6.74
C GLY A 443 -2.41 -26.88 6.41
N THR A 444 -1.47 -25.93 6.37
CA THR A 444 -1.77 -24.53 5.99
C THR A 444 -2.40 -24.47 4.61
N SER A 445 -1.83 -25.17 3.63
CA SER A 445 -2.28 -25.10 2.25
C SER A 445 -3.61 -25.83 2.06
N VAL A 446 -3.76 -27.04 2.59
CA VAL A 446 -5.00 -27.82 2.50
C VAL A 446 -6.14 -27.14 3.26
N VAL A 447 -5.89 -26.65 4.47
CA VAL A 447 -6.91 -25.97 5.26
C VAL A 447 -7.28 -24.64 4.62
N THR A 448 -6.34 -23.86 4.09
CA THR A 448 -6.67 -22.61 3.39
C THR A 448 -7.49 -22.86 2.12
N LEU A 449 -7.24 -23.94 1.38
CA LEU A 449 -8.04 -24.31 0.20
C LEU A 449 -9.43 -24.80 0.55
N LEU A 450 -9.52 -25.69 1.53
CA LEU A 450 -10.81 -26.15 2.02
C LEU A 450 -11.56 -24.96 2.60
N PHE A 451 -10.88 -24.03 3.28
CA PHE A 451 -11.47 -22.80 3.80
C PHE A 451 -11.97 -21.91 2.69
N ALA A 452 -11.17 -21.62 1.67
CA ALA A 452 -11.60 -20.81 0.53
C ALA A 452 -12.81 -21.43 -0.19
N GLY A 453 -12.79 -22.73 -0.47
CA GLY A 453 -13.90 -23.43 -1.12
C GLY A 453 -15.17 -23.48 -0.24
N THR A 454 -15.05 -23.91 1.02
CA THR A 454 -16.19 -23.94 1.95
C THR A 454 -16.70 -22.56 2.33
N PHE A 455 -15.83 -21.54 2.31
CA PHE A 455 -16.19 -20.15 2.57
C PHE A 455 -16.93 -19.57 1.37
N GLY A 456 -16.47 -19.85 0.14
CA GLY A 456 -17.21 -19.54 -1.08
C GLY A 456 -18.60 -20.18 -1.09
N ASP A 457 -18.67 -21.49 -0.80
CA ASP A 457 -19.95 -22.22 -0.72
C ASP A 457 -20.87 -21.67 0.39
N PHE A 458 -20.31 -21.30 1.53
CA PHE A 458 -21.05 -20.70 2.64
C PHE A 458 -21.59 -19.31 2.31
N LEU A 459 -20.79 -18.46 1.65
CA LEU A 459 -21.22 -17.13 1.22
C LEU A 459 -22.35 -17.23 0.20
N LEU A 460 -22.33 -18.25 -0.67
CA LEU A 460 -23.40 -18.54 -1.62
C LEU A 460 -24.65 -19.11 -0.95
N LYS A 461 -24.51 -19.97 0.08
CA LYS A 461 -25.62 -20.61 0.80
C LYS A 461 -25.31 -20.69 2.31
N PRO A 462 -25.61 -19.63 3.08
CA PRO A 462 -25.35 -19.63 4.52
C PRO A 462 -26.12 -20.76 5.19
N SER A 463 -25.41 -21.67 5.86
CA SER A 463 -26.02 -22.81 6.55
C SER A 463 -25.29 -23.10 7.85
N LEU A 464 -26.03 -23.65 8.82
CA LEU A 464 -25.45 -24.09 10.10
C LEU A 464 -24.30 -25.09 9.87
N LEU A 465 -24.45 -25.96 8.86
CA LEU A 465 -23.43 -26.91 8.44
C LEU A 465 -22.19 -26.22 7.87
N GLY A 466 -22.35 -25.19 7.03
CA GLY A 466 -21.25 -24.40 6.49
C GLY A 466 -20.45 -23.70 7.59
N ILE A 467 -21.11 -23.17 8.62
CA ILE A 467 -20.46 -22.57 9.80
C ILE A 467 -19.72 -23.62 10.63
N LEU A 468 -20.36 -24.78 10.87
CA LEU A 468 -19.76 -25.91 11.58
C LEU A 468 -18.51 -26.44 10.88
N LEU A 469 -18.42 -26.29 9.55
CA LEU A 469 -17.23 -26.60 8.76
C LEU A 469 -16.23 -25.45 8.75
N LEU A 470 -16.67 -24.20 8.67
CA LEU A 470 -15.81 -23.01 8.62
C LEU A 470 -15.13 -22.66 9.94
N LEU A 471 -15.76 -22.90 11.09
CA LEU A 471 -15.15 -22.62 12.40
C LEU A 471 -13.87 -23.44 12.66
N PRO A 472 -13.86 -24.78 12.53
CA PRO A 472 -12.64 -25.57 12.71
C PRO A 472 -11.60 -25.25 11.62
N LEU A 473 -12.05 -24.97 10.41
CA LEU A 473 -11.17 -24.69 9.28
C LEU A 473 -10.55 -23.30 9.35
N GLY A 474 -11.33 -22.28 9.72
CA GLY A 474 -10.87 -20.91 9.95
C GLY A 474 -9.98 -20.79 11.19
N THR A 475 -10.27 -21.55 12.26
CA THR A 475 -9.35 -21.65 13.41
C THR A 475 -8.06 -22.35 13.05
N LEU A 476 -8.10 -23.38 12.20
CA LEU A 476 -6.90 -23.99 11.63
C LEU A 476 -6.15 -22.99 10.73
N VAL A 477 -6.82 -22.26 9.83
CA VAL A 477 -6.20 -21.20 9.00
C VAL A 477 -5.54 -20.16 9.89
N TYR A 478 -6.23 -19.64 10.91
CA TYR A 478 -5.67 -18.68 11.86
C TYR A 478 -4.48 -19.26 12.63
N HIS A 479 -4.58 -20.49 13.12
CA HIS A 479 -3.50 -21.19 13.83
C HIS A 479 -2.25 -21.33 12.94
N TYR A 480 -2.47 -21.67 11.68
CA TYR A 480 -1.43 -21.92 10.70
C TYR A 480 -0.80 -20.62 10.14
N MET A 481 -1.63 -19.62 9.83
CA MET A 481 -1.22 -18.28 9.42
C MET A 481 -0.49 -17.54 10.55
N SER A 482 -0.99 -17.60 11.78
CA SER A 482 -0.33 -16.95 12.93
C SER A 482 1.05 -17.54 13.22
N LYS A 483 1.26 -18.84 12.98
CA LYS A 483 2.59 -19.46 13.02
C LYS A 483 3.49 -18.96 11.88
N LEU A 484 2.97 -18.87 10.65
CA LEU A 484 3.73 -18.34 9.51
C LEU A 484 4.11 -16.86 9.71
N VAL A 485 3.17 -16.01 10.13
CA VAL A 485 3.40 -14.59 10.42
C VAL A 485 4.43 -14.41 11.54
N LYS A 486 4.41 -15.24 12.59
CA LYS A 486 5.43 -15.22 13.65
C LYS A 486 6.83 -15.60 13.15
N VAL A 487 6.91 -16.50 12.16
CA VAL A 487 8.18 -16.84 11.48
C VAL A 487 8.68 -15.67 10.62
N PHE A 488 7.80 -15.04 9.82
CA PHE A 488 8.13 -13.87 9.01
C PHE A 488 8.52 -12.63 9.85
N ASN A 489 7.88 -12.45 11.02
CA ASN A 489 8.14 -11.33 11.93
C ASN A 489 9.29 -11.57 12.92
N SER A 490 9.97 -12.72 12.88
CA SER A 490 11.10 -12.96 13.77
C SER A 490 12.27 -12.04 13.36
N THR A 491 12.41 -10.94 14.09
CA THR A 491 13.39 -9.86 13.90
C THR A 491 14.74 -10.18 14.52
N ARG A 492 15.08 -11.47 14.70
CA ARG A 492 16.37 -11.85 15.24
C ARG A 492 17.33 -12.22 14.12
N VAL A 493 18.28 -11.31 13.90
CA VAL A 493 19.63 -11.67 13.48
C VAL A 493 20.18 -12.64 14.54
N SER A 494 19.96 -13.93 14.36
CA SER A 494 20.77 -14.96 15.00
C SER A 494 21.61 -15.62 13.92
N THR A 495 22.91 -15.63 14.12
CA THR A 495 23.89 -16.49 13.45
C THR A 495 23.75 -17.96 13.88
N GLU A 496 22.58 -18.34 14.40
CA GLU A 496 22.20 -19.71 14.74
C GLU A 496 20.74 -19.97 14.32
N PRO A 497 20.43 -21.20 13.88
CA PRO A 497 19.29 -21.50 13.03
C PRO A 497 17.98 -21.48 13.84
N GLY A 498 17.25 -20.37 13.77
CA GLY A 498 15.81 -20.42 14.01
C GLY A 498 15.19 -21.35 12.96
N PHE A 499 14.50 -22.41 13.40
CA PHE A 499 13.99 -23.53 12.57
C PHE A 499 13.89 -23.19 11.08
N PRO A 500 14.91 -23.51 10.29
CA PRO A 500 14.84 -23.30 8.86
C PRO A 500 13.72 -24.22 8.36
N ILE A 501 12.83 -23.71 7.50
CA ILE A 501 12.18 -24.60 6.53
C ILE A 501 13.33 -25.38 5.92
N THR A 502 13.47 -26.66 6.26
CA THR A 502 14.64 -27.38 5.75
C THR A 502 14.58 -27.35 4.23
N LYS A 503 15.72 -27.30 3.53
CA LYS A 503 15.71 -27.36 2.05
C LYS A 503 14.87 -28.54 1.53
N LYS A 504 14.82 -29.64 2.29
CA LYS A 504 13.91 -30.78 2.04
C LYS A 504 12.42 -30.39 2.07
N MET A 505 11.98 -29.60 3.06
CA MET A 505 10.60 -29.11 3.13
C MET A 505 10.26 -28.18 1.98
N ALA A 506 11.15 -27.24 1.65
CA ALA A 506 10.96 -26.35 0.50
C ALA A 506 10.84 -27.13 -0.81
N PHE A 507 11.68 -28.17 -0.97
CA PHE A 507 11.67 -29.05 -2.15
C PHE A 507 10.32 -29.75 -2.37
N PHE A 508 9.66 -30.25 -1.31
CA PHE A 508 8.35 -30.89 -1.43
C PHE A 508 7.17 -29.91 -1.49
N ALA A 509 7.30 -28.73 -0.88
CA ALA A 509 6.26 -27.72 -0.87
C ALA A 509 6.01 -27.12 -2.27
N ILE A 510 7.06 -26.90 -3.06
CA ILE A 510 6.95 -26.27 -4.40
C ILE A 510 6.05 -27.10 -5.36
N PRO A 511 6.28 -28.41 -5.59
CA PRO A 511 5.39 -29.22 -6.42
C PRO A 511 3.97 -29.31 -5.87
N THR A 512 3.82 -29.35 -4.54
CA THR A 512 2.51 -29.39 -3.88
C THR A 512 1.70 -28.13 -4.19
N ILE A 513 2.32 -26.96 -4.08
CA ILE A 513 1.71 -25.68 -4.46
C ILE A 513 1.32 -25.68 -5.95
N PHE A 514 2.17 -26.22 -6.82
CA PHE A 514 1.86 -26.30 -8.25
C PHE A 514 0.63 -27.17 -8.53
N VAL A 515 0.53 -28.35 -7.92
CA VAL A 515 -0.65 -29.23 -8.05
C VAL A 515 -1.92 -28.55 -7.54
N ILE A 516 -1.84 -27.90 -6.37
CA ILE A 516 -2.93 -27.13 -5.78
C ILE A 516 -3.42 -26.02 -6.73
N THR A 517 -2.49 -25.26 -7.29
CA THR A 517 -2.83 -24.11 -8.15
C THR A 517 -3.40 -24.55 -9.50
N ILE A 518 -3.00 -25.71 -10.03
CA ILE A 518 -3.67 -26.32 -11.19
C ILE A 518 -5.14 -26.64 -10.86
N PHE A 519 -5.40 -27.23 -9.70
CA PHE A 519 -6.76 -27.54 -9.29
C PHE A 519 -7.61 -26.27 -9.14
N LEU A 520 -7.07 -25.22 -8.51
CA LEU A 520 -7.74 -23.92 -8.41
C LEU A 520 -8.02 -23.32 -9.79
N LEU A 521 -7.07 -23.37 -10.73
CA LEU A 521 -7.29 -22.88 -12.10
C LEU A 521 -8.44 -23.61 -12.79
N ILE A 522 -8.56 -24.94 -12.61
CA ILE A 522 -9.65 -25.74 -13.16
C ILE A 522 -11.01 -25.36 -12.53
N LEU A 523 -11.03 -25.11 -11.22
CA LEU A 523 -12.24 -24.65 -10.52
C LEU A 523 -12.66 -23.26 -10.98
N MET A 524 -11.70 -22.35 -11.14
CA MET A 524 -11.94 -20.96 -11.54
C MET A 524 -12.68 -20.86 -12.89
N ILE A 525 -12.41 -21.76 -13.84
CA ILE A 525 -13.09 -21.79 -15.16
C ILE A 525 -14.60 -22.04 -15.03
N LYS A 526 -15.06 -22.64 -13.93
CA LYS A 526 -16.48 -22.94 -13.68
C LYS A 526 -17.21 -21.80 -12.98
N LEU A 527 -16.50 -20.79 -12.49
CA LEU A 527 -17.09 -19.67 -11.76
C LEU A 527 -17.75 -18.68 -12.72
N PRO A 528 -18.79 -17.95 -12.28
CA PRO A 528 -19.40 -16.90 -13.07
C PRO A 528 -18.36 -15.86 -13.48
N SER A 529 -18.41 -15.41 -14.73
CA SER A 529 -17.52 -14.35 -15.22
C SER A 529 -18.12 -12.96 -15.07
N VAL A 530 -19.42 -12.81 -14.82
CA VAL A 530 -20.11 -11.50 -14.81
C VAL A 530 -20.76 -11.23 -13.46
N GLY A 531 -20.87 -9.96 -13.10
CA GLY A 531 -21.50 -9.50 -11.87
C GLY A 531 -20.64 -9.72 -10.62
N VAL A 532 -21.23 -9.47 -9.45
CA VAL A 532 -20.53 -9.61 -8.16
C VAL A 532 -20.03 -11.05 -7.95
N ALA A 533 -20.73 -12.05 -8.46
CA ALA A 533 -20.28 -13.45 -8.37
C ALA A 533 -18.95 -13.71 -9.11
N SER A 534 -18.51 -12.84 -10.02
CA SER A 534 -17.18 -12.95 -10.63
C SER A 534 -16.03 -12.72 -9.66
N THR A 535 -16.31 -12.08 -8.51
CA THR A 535 -15.32 -11.88 -7.44
C THR A 535 -14.82 -13.18 -6.83
N TYR A 536 -15.59 -14.28 -6.87
CA TYR A 536 -15.07 -15.60 -6.47
C TYR A 536 -13.87 -16.03 -7.34
N ALA A 537 -13.92 -15.75 -8.64
CA ALA A 537 -12.78 -16.01 -9.52
C ALA A 537 -11.60 -15.07 -9.23
N GLY A 538 -11.88 -13.83 -8.81
CA GLY A 538 -10.86 -12.89 -8.32
C GLY A 538 -10.15 -13.38 -7.05
N ILE A 539 -10.90 -13.94 -6.08
CA ILE A 539 -10.33 -14.60 -4.89
C ILE A 539 -9.40 -15.74 -5.31
N ASP A 540 -9.87 -16.65 -6.16
CA ASP A 540 -9.09 -17.80 -6.62
C ASP A 540 -7.82 -17.36 -7.35
N LEU A 541 -7.93 -16.39 -8.27
CA LEU A 541 -6.78 -15.81 -8.97
C LEU A 541 -5.78 -15.19 -7.99
N GLY A 542 -6.27 -14.43 -7.01
CA GLY A 542 -5.43 -13.83 -5.99
C GLY A 542 -4.70 -14.87 -5.12
N VAL A 543 -5.38 -15.95 -4.74
CA VAL A 543 -4.77 -17.08 -4.02
C VAL A 543 -3.72 -17.77 -4.88
N ILE A 544 -3.99 -18.00 -6.16
CA ILE A 544 -3.02 -18.59 -7.09
C ILE A 544 -1.76 -17.72 -7.18
N LEU A 545 -1.89 -16.41 -7.41
CA LEU A 545 -0.74 -15.50 -7.50
C LEU A 545 0.05 -15.46 -6.19
N PHE A 546 -0.64 -15.44 -5.05
CA PHE A 546 0.02 -15.46 -3.74
C PHE A 546 0.82 -16.76 -3.53
N LEU A 547 0.21 -17.90 -3.86
CA LEU A 547 0.86 -19.21 -3.75
C LEU A 547 2.05 -19.35 -4.71
N TRP A 548 1.93 -18.86 -5.95
CA TRP A 548 3.05 -18.82 -6.89
C TRP A 548 4.19 -17.94 -6.39
N GLY A 549 3.88 -16.74 -5.87
CA GLY A 549 4.87 -15.89 -5.23
C GLY A 549 5.56 -16.60 -4.07
N TYR A 550 4.80 -17.28 -3.20
CA TYR A 550 5.37 -18.06 -2.10
C TYR A 550 6.25 -19.23 -2.59
N ALA A 551 5.83 -19.96 -3.64
CA ALA A 551 6.64 -21.03 -4.24
C ALA A 551 7.96 -20.50 -4.82
N ILE A 552 7.95 -19.34 -5.47
CA ILE A 552 9.15 -18.67 -5.98
C ILE A 552 10.05 -18.22 -4.82
N ASN A 553 9.47 -17.78 -3.70
CA ASN A 553 10.23 -17.45 -2.50
C ASN A 553 10.92 -18.69 -1.89
N LEU A 554 10.22 -19.83 -1.84
CA LEU A 554 10.80 -21.11 -1.42
C LEU A 554 11.90 -21.57 -2.36
N TYR A 555 11.74 -21.40 -3.68
CA TYR A 555 12.77 -21.66 -4.66
C TYR A 555 14.00 -20.78 -4.42
N HIS A 556 13.80 -19.48 -4.17
CA HIS A 556 14.88 -18.57 -3.84
C HIS A 556 15.65 -19.04 -2.59
N TYR A 557 14.93 -19.46 -1.55
CA TYR A 557 15.52 -20.03 -0.35
C TYR A 557 16.32 -21.31 -0.64
N LEU A 558 15.77 -22.23 -1.42
CA LEU A 558 16.40 -23.52 -1.72
C LEU A 558 17.68 -23.38 -2.54
N VAL A 559 17.68 -22.49 -3.54
CA VAL A 559 18.77 -22.35 -4.50
C VAL A 559 19.85 -21.36 -4.04
N TYR A 560 19.48 -20.23 -3.44
CA TYR A 560 20.41 -19.14 -3.21
C TYR A 560 20.84 -18.95 -1.76
N VAL A 561 20.13 -19.53 -0.78
CA VAL A 561 20.52 -19.42 0.63
C VAL A 561 21.47 -20.58 0.97
N LYS A 562 22.69 -20.23 1.39
CA LYS A 562 23.70 -21.20 1.83
C LYS A 562 23.31 -21.83 3.17
N ASP A 563 23.72 -23.08 3.39
CA ASP A 563 23.45 -23.82 4.63
C ASP A 563 24.22 -23.26 5.83
#